data_AF-A0A972JIP7-F1
#
_entry.id   AF-A0A972JIP7-F1
#
_cell.length_a   1.000
_cell.length_b   1.000
_cell.length_c   1.000
_cell.angle_alpha   90.00
_cell.angle_beta   90.00
_cell.angle_gamma   90.00
#
_symmetry.space_group_name_H-M   'P 1'
#
loop_
_entity.id
_entity.type
_entity.pdbx_description
1 polymer ?
#
loop_
_entity_poly.entity_id
_entity_poly.type
_entity_poly.pdbx_seq_one_letter_code
_entity_poly.pdbx_strand_id
1 'polypeptide(L)'
;MALHYNLAKVHALSDNDEEFVMQIITLFVSEVPQDMIQIKLGIKAKDHKQAYAYAHKIKPTLDLLGMTQAFEEILEVEAWTKREGKRKEIEEIYESVEDQVEKAIKEIKKDFNL
;
A
#
# COMPACT_ATOMS: atom_id res chain seq x y z
N MET A 1 -3.03 19.83 -5.71
CA MET A 1 -3.71 18.55 -5.92
C MET A 1 -2.65 17.49 -5.75
N ALA A 2 -2.92 16.50 -4.90
CA ALA A 2 -2.03 15.37 -4.73
C ALA A 2 -1.94 14.56 -6.03
N LEU A 3 -0.76 14.07 -6.36
CA LEU A 3 -0.47 13.28 -7.56
C LEU A 3 -0.43 11.79 -7.29
N HIS A 4 -0.07 11.39 -6.06
CA HIS A 4 0.22 10.01 -5.69
C HIS A 4 -0.78 9.40 -4.70
N TYR A 5 -1.74 10.18 -4.21
CA TYR A 5 -2.83 9.72 -3.34
C TYR A 5 -4.11 10.56 -3.57
N ASN A 6 -5.23 10.05 -3.08
CA ASN A 6 -6.53 10.71 -3.10
C ASN A 6 -7.33 10.39 -1.84
N LEU A 7 -7.69 11.42 -1.07
CA LEU A 7 -8.42 11.29 0.19
C LEU A 7 -9.93 11.37 0.05
N ALA A 8 -10.49 11.43 -1.17
CA ALA A 8 -11.93 11.55 -1.37
C ALA A 8 -12.73 10.44 -0.64
N LYS A 9 -12.22 9.21 -0.64
CA LYS A 9 -12.84 8.11 0.12
C LYS A 9 -12.68 8.28 1.63
N VAL A 10 -11.52 8.74 2.09
CA VAL A 10 -11.27 9.01 3.51
C VAL A 10 -12.22 10.09 4.03
N HIS A 11 -12.34 11.22 3.34
CA HIS A 11 -13.27 12.30 3.69
C HIS A 11 -14.73 11.86 3.66
N ALA A 12 -15.12 11.05 2.66
CA ALA A 12 -16.48 10.51 2.58
C ALA A 12 -16.81 9.56 3.73
N LEU A 13 -15.84 8.75 4.19
CA LEU A 13 -16.02 7.86 5.34
C LEU A 13 -15.96 8.59 6.69
N SER A 14 -15.23 9.70 6.75
CA SER A 14 -15.07 10.48 7.97
C SER A 14 -16.13 11.54 8.20
N ASP A 15 -17.09 11.71 7.28
CA ASP A 15 -18.02 12.86 7.28
C ASP A 15 -17.28 14.22 7.36
N ASN A 16 -16.11 14.30 6.70
CA ASN A 16 -15.16 15.41 6.77
C ASN A 16 -14.55 15.68 8.16
N ASP A 17 -14.50 14.68 9.03
CA ASP A 17 -13.69 14.74 10.26
C ASP A 17 -12.19 14.73 9.90
N GLU A 18 -11.53 15.87 10.11
CA GLU A 18 -10.10 16.08 9.86
C GLU A 18 -9.21 15.30 10.84
N GLU A 19 -9.65 15.05 12.07
CA GLU A 19 -8.87 14.24 13.02
C GLU A 19 -8.79 12.79 12.54
N PHE A 20 -9.89 12.26 12.01
CA PHE A 20 -9.91 10.93 11.41
C PHE A 20 -9.02 10.87 10.16
N VAL A 21 -9.08 11.86 9.28
CA VAL A 21 -8.21 11.94 8.09
C VAL A 21 -6.75 11.93 8.51
N MET A 22 -6.39 12.74 9.51
CA MET A 22 -5.05 12.84 10.06
C MET A 22 -4.55 11.50 10.65
N GLN A 23 -5.42 10.77 11.34
CA GLN A 23 -5.10 9.43 11.86
C GLN A 23 -4.79 8.44 10.74
N ILE A 24 -5.61 8.42 9.68
CA ILE A 24 -5.43 7.51 8.54
C ILE A 24 -4.12 7.78 7.81
N ILE A 25 -3.81 9.04 7.51
CA ILE A 25 -2.56 9.38 6.81
C ILE A 25 -1.33 9.13 7.67
N THR A 26 -1.42 9.37 8.99
CA THR A 26 -0.33 9.09 9.92
C THR A 26 -0.05 7.60 9.98
N LEU A 27 -1.10 6.79 10.10
CA LEU A 27 -1.00 5.32 10.10
C LEU A 27 -0.40 4.82 8.79
N PHE A 28 -0.83 5.36 7.65
CA PHE A 28 -0.28 5.02 6.35
C PHE A 28 1.23 5.27 6.29
N VAL A 29 1.66 6.46 6.69
CA VAL A 29 3.08 6.87 6.67
C VAL A 29 3.94 6.05 7.64
N SER A 30 3.39 5.60 8.77
CA SER A 30 4.14 4.83 9.76
C SER A 30 4.15 3.32 9.50
N GLU A 31 3.02 2.74 9.10
CA GLU A 31 2.86 1.28 9.05
C GLU A 31 3.09 0.68 7.67
N VAL A 32 2.58 1.31 6.60
CA VAL A 32 2.66 0.73 5.25
C VAL A 32 4.10 0.49 4.80
N PRO A 33 5.10 1.35 5.08
CA PRO A 33 6.50 1.04 4.80
C PRO A 33 7.00 -0.24 5.49
N GLN A 34 6.60 -0.46 6.74
CA GLN A 34 7.02 -1.64 7.50
C GLN A 34 6.38 -2.90 6.91
N ASP A 35 5.10 -2.83 6.55
CA ASP A 35 4.40 -3.94 5.91
C ASP A 35 4.97 -4.25 4.51
N MET A 36 5.36 -3.23 3.74
CA MET A 36 6.05 -3.40 2.46
C MET A 36 7.36 -4.17 2.61
N ILE A 37 8.15 -3.90 3.64
CA ILE A 37 9.37 -4.68 3.94
C ILE A 37 9.02 -6.16 4.19
N GLN A 38 7.93 -6.44 4.91
CA GLN A 38 7.52 -7.81 5.19
C GLN A 38 7.07 -8.57 3.94
N ILE A 39 6.42 -7.88 2.99
CA ILE A 39 6.09 -8.45 1.67
C ILE A 39 7.37 -8.82 0.92
N LYS A 40 8.37 -7.92 0.89
CA LYS A 40 9.67 -8.17 0.25
C LYS A 40 10.36 -9.39 0.81
N LEU A 41 10.37 -9.51 2.14
CA LEU A 41 10.96 -10.65 2.84
C LEU A 41 10.22 -11.95 2.47
N GLY A 42 8.88 -11.94 2.45
CA GLY A 42 8.07 -13.07 2.03
C GLY A 42 8.35 -13.50 0.59
N ILE A 43 8.46 -12.55 -0.35
CA ILE A 43 8.81 -12.82 -1.75
C ILE A 43 10.20 -13.47 -1.84
N LYS A 44 11.22 -12.87 -1.22
CA LYS A 44 12.61 -13.38 -1.27
C LYS A 44 12.78 -14.74 -0.62
N ALA A 45 12.10 -14.97 0.50
CA ALA A 45 12.12 -16.25 1.22
C ALA A 45 11.21 -17.31 0.59
N LYS A 46 10.42 -16.95 -0.45
CA LYS A 46 9.31 -17.77 -0.99
C LYS A 46 8.29 -18.17 0.09
N ASP A 47 8.16 -17.37 1.14
CA ASP A 47 7.09 -17.50 2.12
C ASP A 47 5.83 -16.80 1.58
N HIS A 48 5.07 -17.57 0.82
CA HIS A 48 3.82 -17.09 0.23
C HIS A 48 2.77 -16.71 1.28
N LYS A 49 2.78 -17.33 2.47
CA LYS A 49 1.83 -17.00 3.54
C LYS A 49 2.14 -15.63 4.12
N GLN A 50 3.41 -15.35 4.40
CA GLN A 50 3.86 -14.04 4.86
C GLN A 50 3.55 -12.97 3.82
N ALA A 51 3.98 -13.16 2.56
CA ALA A 51 3.70 -12.20 1.50
C ALA A 51 2.20 -11.93 1.33
N TYR A 52 1.36 -12.97 1.41
CA TYR A 52 -0.10 -12.83 1.33
C TYR A 52 -0.67 -12.02 2.49
N ALA A 53 -0.26 -12.34 3.73
CA ALA A 53 -0.79 -11.70 4.93
C ALA A 53 -0.57 -10.18 4.91
N TYR A 54 0.65 -9.74 4.57
CA TYR A 54 0.97 -8.32 4.52
C TYR A 54 0.41 -7.62 3.28
N ALA A 55 0.38 -8.28 2.11
CA ALA A 55 -0.29 -7.74 0.92
C ALA A 55 -1.80 -7.52 1.19
N HIS A 56 -2.45 -8.49 1.83
CA HIS A 56 -3.85 -8.40 2.24
C HIS A 56 -4.09 -7.27 3.25
N LYS A 57 -3.15 -7.09 4.19
CA LYS A 57 -3.22 -6.06 5.23
C LYS A 57 -3.18 -4.64 4.65
N ILE A 58 -2.29 -4.35 3.72
CA ILE A 58 -2.12 -2.98 3.17
C ILE A 58 -3.13 -2.63 2.07
N LYS A 59 -3.67 -3.65 1.38
CA LYS A 59 -4.64 -3.49 0.30
C LYS A 59 -5.82 -2.53 0.61
N PRO A 60 -6.56 -2.66 1.72
CA PRO A 60 -7.63 -1.71 2.03
C PRO A 60 -7.11 -0.28 2.21
N THR A 61 -5.89 -0.10 2.72
CA THR A 61 -5.28 1.22 2.89
C THR A 61 -4.93 1.86 1.55
N LEU A 62 -4.41 1.10 0.58
CA LEU A 62 -4.18 1.59 -0.79
C LEU A 62 -5.50 1.99 -1.47
N ASP A 63 -6.56 1.21 -1.26
CA ASP A 63 -7.89 1.53 -1.78
C ASP A 63 -8.45 2.83 -1.18
N LEU A 64 -8.30 3.00 0.14
CA LEU A 64 -8.73 4.19 0.89
C LEU A 64 -8.03 5.46 0.44
N LEU A 65 -6.71 5.39 0.21
CA LEU A 65 -5.92 6.50 -0.32
C LEU A 65 -6.02 6.64 -1.85
N GLY A 66 -6.94 5.93 -2.51
CA GLY A 66 -7.18 6.06 -3.94
C GLY A 66 -5.97 5.73 -4.82
N MET A 67 -5.05 4.90 -4.32
CA MET A 67 -3.86 4.46 -5.03
C MET A 67 -4.20 3.29 -5.95
N THR A 68 -4.96 3.56 -7.01
CA THR A 68 -5.59 2.52 -7.84
C THR A 68 -4.58 1.57 -8.49
N GLN A 69 -3.46 2.08 -8.99
CA GLN A 69 -2.43 1.24 -9.61
C GLN A 69 -1.75 0.33 -8.58
N ALA A 70 -1.28 0.88 -7.46
CA ALA A 70 -0.72 0.09 -6.36
C ALA A 70 -1.72 -0.94 -5.81
N PHE A 71 -3.01 -0.61 -5.79
CA PHE A 71 -4.09 -1.53 -5.42
C PHE A 71 -4.24 -2.70 -6.41
N GLU A 72 -4.16 -2.44 -7.71
CA GLU A 72 -4.20 -3.50 -8.73
C GLU A 72 -2.97 -4.39 -8.66
N GLU A 73 -1.79 -3.81 -8.52
CA GLU A 73 -0.53 -4.55 -8.43
C GLU A 73 -0.44 -5.38 -7.13
N ILE A 74 -0.94 -4.88 -5.99
CA ILE A 74 -0.97 -5.68 -4.75
C ILE A 74 -1.93 -6.87 -4.86
N LEU A 75 -2.99 -6.78 -5.67
CA LEU A 75 -3.85 -7.92 -6.00
C LEU A 75 -3.10 -8.98 -6.80
N GLU A 76 -2.19 -8.57 -7.68
CA GLU A 76 -1.31 -9.49 -8.41
C GLU A 76 -0.34 -10.20 -7.47
N VAL A 77 0.16 -9.50 -6.43
CA VAL A 77 0.95 -10.11 -5.35
C VAL A 77 0.12 -11.14 -4.58
N GLU A 78 -1.13 -10.81 -4.19
CA GLU A 78 -2.05 -11.77 -3.57
C GLU A 78 -2.35 -13.00 -4.46
N ALA A 79 -2.50 -12.78 -5.77
CA ALA A 79 -2.76 -13.87 -6.71
C ALA A 79 -1.52 -14.76 -6.91
N TRP A 80 -0.32 -14.16 -6.90
CA TRP A 80 0.95 -14.87 -7.00
C TRP A 80 1.18 -15.80 -5.82
N THR A 81 0.89 -15.35 -4.59
CA THR A 81 1.04 -16.19 -3.39
C THR A 81 0.07 -17.37 -3.39
N LYS A 82 -1.18 -17.16 -3.82
CA LYS A 82 -2.19 -18.23 -3.97
C LYS A 82 -1.82 -19.27 -5.02
N ARG A 83 -1.00 -18.90 -6.01
CA ARG A 83 -0.53 -19.79 -7.09
C ARG A 83 0.84 -20.41 -6.79
N GLU A 84 1.36 -20.24 -5.57
CA GLU A 84 2.67 -20.74 -5.13
C GLU A 84 3.81 -20.29 -6.05
N GLY A 85 3.76 -19.03 -6.48
CA GLY A 85 4.93 -18.40 -7.08
C GLY A 85 5.18 -18.66 -8.56
N LYS A 86 4.20 -19.18 -9.31
CA LYS A 86 4.35 -19.56 -10.73
C LYS A 86 4.57 -18.41 -11.72
N ARG A 87 4.57 -17.13 -11.28
CA ARG A 87 4.82 -15.96 -12.14
C ARG A 87 6.24 -15.45 -11.94
N LYS A 88 6.94 -15.16 -13.04
CA LYS A 88 8.36 -14.72 -13.02
C LYS A 88 8.55 -13.25 -12.64
N GLU A 89 7.53 -12.42 -12.75
CA GLU A 89 7.65 -10.95 -12.68
C GLU A 89 7.22 -10.36 -11.33
N ILE A 90 7.10 -11.17 -10.27
CA ILE A 90 6.58 -10.69 -8.98
C ILE A 90 7.46 -9.62 -8.33
N GLU A 91 8.78 -9.68 -8.54
CA GLU A 91 9.72 -8.71 -7.99
C GLU A 91 9.49 -7.34 -8.63
N GLU A 92 9.30 -7.29 -9.95
CA GLU A 92 9.01 -6.06 -10.70
C GLU A 92 7.67 -5.44 -10.27
N ILE A 93 6.63 -6.28 -10.07
CA ILE A 93 5.33 -5.83 -9.57
C ILE A 93 5.49 -5.24 -8.15
N TYR A 94 6.23 -5.92 -7.28
CA TYR A 94 6.48 -5.42 -5.93
C TYR A 94 7.26 -4.09 -5.93
N GLU A 95 8.29 -3.97 -6.78
CA GLU A 95 9.07 -2.72 -6.91
C GLU A 95 8.20 -1.56 -7.40
N SER A 96 7.24 -1.81 -8.30
CA SER A 96 6.26 -0.80 -8.72
C SER A 96 5.39 -0.31 -7.56
N VAL A 97 4.89 -1.23 -6.72
CA VAL A 97 4.11 -0.88 -5.52
C VAL A 97 4.98 -0.11 -4.52
N GLU A 98 6.22 -0.54 -4.30
CA GLU A 98 7.18 0.11 -3.38
C GLU A 98 7.43 1.57 -3.80
N ASP A 99 7.69 1.82 -5.09
CA ASP A 99 7.91 3.17 -5.62
C ASP A 99 6.67 4.08 -5.49
N GLN A 100 5.47 3.56 -5.78
CA GLN A 100 4.23 4.31 -5.62
C GLN A 100 3.95 4.68 -4.16
N VAL A 101 4.14 3.73 -3.23
CA VAL A 101 4.00 3.96 -1.79
C VAL A 101 5.02 5.01 -1.32
N GLU A 102 6.28 4.91 -1.74
CA GLU A 102 7.29 5.90 -1.38
C GLU A 102 6.94 7.31 -1.86
N LYS A 103 6.46 7.44 -3.11
CA LYS A 103 6.04 8.72 -3.68
C LYS A 103 4.85 9.32 -2.92
N ALA A 104 3.84 8.50 -2.62
CA ALA A 104 2.69 8.90 -1.82
C ALA A 104 3.10 9.37 -0.42
N ILE A 105 4.00 8.64 0.26
CA ILE A 105 4.50 9.03 1.59
C ILE A 105 5.25 10.36 1.54
N LYS A 106 6.13 10.55 0.56
CA LYS A 106 6.89 11.80 0.39
C LYS A 106 5.94 12.99 0.18
N GLU A 107 4.89 12.80 -0.61
CA GLU A 107 3.88 13.83 -0.86
C GLU A 107 3.02 14.12 0.38
N ILE A 108 2.50 13.09 1.05
CA ILE A 108 1.70 13.23 2.29
C ILE A 108 2.51 13.96 3.37
N LYS A 109 3.77 13.58 3.58
CA LYS A 109 4.63 14.25 4.57
C LYS A 109 4.79 15.73 4.30
N LYS A 110 4.94 16.10 3.02
CA LYS A 110 5.04 17.49 2.60
C LYS A 110 3.71 18.25 2.77
N ASP A 111 2.60 17.63 2.39
CA ASP A 111 1.28 18.28 2.37
C ASP A 111 0.70 18.46 3.79
N PHE A 112 1.02 17.55 4.72
CA PHE A 112 0.52 17.56 6.10
C PHE A 112 1.59 17.89 7.16
N ASN A 113 2.80 18.26 6.72
CA ASN A 113 3.92 18.65 7.58
C ASN A 113 4.27 17.57 8.66
N LEU A 114 4.41 16.33 8.19
CA LEU A 114 4.77 15.13 8.97
C LEU A 114 6.24 14.71 8.82
#